data_AF-A0A7S3SV21-F1
#
_entry.id   AF-A0A7S3SV21-F1
#
_cell.length_a   1.000
_cell.length_b   1.000
_cell.length_c   1.000
_cell.angle_alpha   90.00
_cell.angle_beta   90.00
_cell.angle_gamma   90.00
#
_symmetry.space_group_name_H-M   'P 1'
#
loop_
_entity.id
_entity.type
_entity.pdbx_description
1 polymer ?
#
loop_
_entity_poly.entity_id
_entity_poly.type
_entity_poly.pdbx_seq_one_letter_code
_entity_poly.pdbx_strand_id
1 'polypeptide(L)'
;VMETTRVLLVLAAHPFRETRWPLDVSKMVLGLEAAAPEYTAAKECGELDMNLGRGPVLLLSGGALGGEHVLAQSRSIERYLARQLGMMGDDELTAAHVDAFTEHLRDLKEKYQKMR
;
A
#
# COMPACT_ATOMS: atom_id res chain seq x y z
N VAL A 1 -3.96 -2.70 3.93
CA VAL A 1 -3.23 -3.76 3.18
C VAL A 1 -1.89 -3.17 2.81
N MET A 2 -0.85 -3.42 3.62
CA MET A 2 0.52 -2.93 3.37
C MET A 2 1.59 -3.92 3.85
N GLU A 3 1.19 -5.01 4.49
CA GLU A 3 2.14 -5.92 5.12
C GLU A 3 3.06 -6.59 4.10
N THR A 4 2.49 -7.05 2.98
CA THR A 4 3.27 -7.62 1.86
C THR A 4 4.33 -6.63 1.38
N THR A 5 3.98 -5.36 1.20
CA THR A 5 4.91 -4.31 0.80
C THR A 5 6.08 -4.16 1.78
N ARG A 6 5.79 -4.15 3.09
CA ARG A 6 6.84 -4.07 4.13
C ARG A 6 7.77 -5.28 4.07
N VAL A 7 7.21 -6.48 3.92
CA VAL A 7 7.99 -7.71 3.80
C VAL A 7 8.91 -7.65 2.59
N LEU A 8 8.42 -7.21 1.41
CA LEU A 8 9.25 -7.06 0.21
C LEU A 8 10.44 -6.11 0.44
N LEU A 9 10.18 -4.93 1.03
CA LEU A 9 11.22 -3.93 1.29
C LEU A 9 12.26 -4.44 2.30
N VAL A 10 11.82 -5.11 3.38
CA VAL A 10 12.71 -5.70 4.38
C VAL A 10 13.55 -6.83 3.79
N LEU A 11 12.95 -7.74 3.00
CA LEU A 11 13.66 -8.85 2.38
C LEU A 11 14.74 -8.37 1.39
N ALA A 12 14.48 -7.27 0.69
CA ALA A 12 15.45 -6.66 -0.21
C ALA A 12 16.48 -5.75 0.50
N ALA A 13 16.42 -5.65 1.84
CA ALA A 13 17.19 -4.68 2.62
C ALA A 13 17.07 -3.24 2.07
N HIS A 14 15.91 -2.90 1.48
CA HIS A 14 15.67 -1.59 0.90
C HIS A 14 15.21 -0.62 2.01
N PRO A 15 15.92 0.51 2.22
CA PRO A 15 15.55 1.45 3.27
C PRO A 15 14.22 2.12 2.94
N PHE A 16 13.33 2.22 3.92
CA PHE A 16 12.06 2.93 3.77
C PHE A 16 11.67 3.62 5.07
N ARG A 17 10.79 4.62 4.94
CA ARG A 17 10.10 5.25 6.06
C ARG A 17 8.60 5.04 5.90
N GLU A 18 7.88 4.99 7.01
CA GLU A 18 6.45 4.79 7.02
C GLU A 18 5.79 5.74 8.01
N THR A 19 4.82 6.51 7.53
CA THR A 19 3.89 7.26 8.37
C THR A 19 2.74 6.33 8.77
N ARG A 20 2.48 6.18 10.07
CA ARG A 20 1.39 5.37 10.59
C ARG A 20 0.48 6.24 11.43
N TRP A 21 -0.81 6.22 11.12
CA TRP A 21 -1.81 6.93 11.90
C TRP A 21 -2.48 5.95 12.88
N PRO A 22 -2.28 6.10 14.19
CA PRO A 22 -2.90 5.23 15.18
C PRO A 22 -4.42 5.44 15.20
N LEU A 23 -5.16 4.34 15.35
CA LEU A 23 -6.61 4.33 15.49
C LEU A 23 -7.01 3.99 16.92
N ASP A 24 -7.61 4.94 17.61
CA ASP A 24 -8.21 4.74 18.93
C ASP A 24 -9.66 4.25 18.77
N VAL A 25 -9.84 2.93 18.80
CA VAL A 25 -11.15 2.29 18.62
C VAL A 25 -12.15 2.71 19.71
N SER A 26 -11.68 3.10 20.90
CA SER A 26 -12.58 3.56 21.98
C SER A 26 -13.27 4.88 21.67
N LYS A 27 -12.65 5.72 20.83
CA LYS A 27 -13.16 7.04 20.43
C LYS A 27 -13.95 7.00 19.12
N MET A 28 -14.07 5.84 18.47
CA MET A 28 -14.82 5.72 17.21
C MET A 28 -16.29 6.14 17.31
N VAL A 29 -16.89 6.01 18.50
CA VAL A 29 -18.25 6.49 18.78
C VAL A 29 -18.38 8.02 18.66
N LEU A 30 -17.28 8.76 18.79
CA LEU A 30 -17.20 10.21 18.64
C LEU A 30 -16.84 10.64 17.20
N GLY A 31 -16.61 9.69 16.29
CA GLY A 31 -16.23 9.94 14.91
C GLY A 31 -14.75 9.72 14.60
N LEU A 32 -14.41 9.66 13.31
CA LEU A 32 -13.06 9.36 12.83
C LEU A 32 -12.04 10.44 13.22
N GLU A 33 -12.44 11.70 13.25
CA GLU A 33 -11.58 12.82 13.67
C GLU A 33 -11.09 12.66 15.12
N ALA A 34 -11.97 12.24 16.03
CA ALA A 34 -11.60 11.96 17.42
C ALA A 34 -10.78 10.67 17.57
N ALA A 35 -11.04 9.67 16.73
CA ALA A 35 -10.39 8.36 16.79
C ALA A 35 -9.03 8.28 16.08
N ALA A 36 -8.82 9.09 15.05
CA ALA A 36 -7.60 9.13 14.25
C ALA A 36 -7.36 10.55 13.68
N PRO A 37 -7.06 11.54 14.54
CA PRO A 37 -6.97 12.95 14.15
C PRO A 37 -5.91 13.18 13.06
N GLU A 38 -4.75 12.53 13.18
CA GLU A 38 -3.67 12.66 12.19
C GLU A 38 -4.03 12.06 10.82
N TYR A 39 -4.82 10.98 10.79
CA TYR A 39 -5.34 10.42 9.54
C TYR A 39 -6.32 11.37 8.86
N THR A 40 -7.21 11.97 9.65
CA THR A 40 -8.19 12.95 9.16
C THR A 40 -7.48 14.19 8.62
N ALA A 41 -6.48 14.71 9.34
CA ALA A 41 -5.65 15.82 8.87
C ALA A 41 -4.92 15.49 7.56
N ALA A 42 -4.30 14.31 7.44
CA ALA A 42 -3.66 13.84 6.21
C ALA A 42 -4.64 13.72 5.03
N LYS A 43 -5.89 13.33 5.32
CA LYS A 43 -6.95 13.27 4.31
C LYS A 43 -7.39 14.68 3.87
N GLU A 44 -7.50 15.62 4.79
CA GLU A 44 -7.94 16.99 4.52
C GLU A 44 -6.90 17.83 3.78
N CYS A 45 -5.61 17.62 4.04
CA CYS A 45 -4.53 18.31 3.33
C CYS A 45 -4.20 17.71 1.95
N GLY A 46 -4.88 16.63 1.54
CA GLY A 46 -4.72 16.01 0.23
C GLY A 46 -3.58 14.99 0.11
N GLU A 47 -2.89 14.62 1.20
CA GLU A 47 -1.80 13.63 1.18
C GLU A 47 -2.25 12.25 0.65
N LEU A 48 -3.56 11.96 0.74
CA LEU A 48 -4.16 10.68 0.35
C LEU A 48 -4.96 10.74 -0.96
N ASP A 49 -4.96 11.88 -1.65
CA ASP A 49 -5.84 12.13 -2.82
C ASP A 49 -5.60 11.14 -3.96
N MET A 50 -4.33 10.76 -4.16
CA MET A 50 -3.96 9.77 -5.18
C MET A 50 -4.64 8.41 -4.98
N ASN A 51 -5.08 8.10 -3.76
CA ASN A 51 -5.80 6.87 -3.45
C ASN A 51 -7.25 7.15 -2.99
N LEU A 52 -7.83 8.25 -3.47
CA LEU A 52 -9.22 8.66 -3.21
C LEU A 52 -9.48 8.89 -1.71
N GLY A 53 -8.54 9.55 -1.02
CA GLY A 53 -8.64 9.87 0.40
C GLY A 53 -8.49 8.65 1.31
N ARG A 54 -7.76 7.62 0.86
CA ARG A 54 -7.49 6.38 1.61
C ARG A 54 -6.01 6.06 1.65
N GLY A 55 -5.55 5.41 2.71
CA GLY A 55 -4.26 4.72 2.69
C GLY A 55 -4.34 3.38 1.94
N PRO A 56 -3.22 2.84 1.41
CA PRO A 56 -1.88 3.43 1.42
C PRO A 56 -1.55 4.27 0.17
N VAL A 57 -0.56 5.15 0.33
CA VAL A 57 0.16 5.82 -0.76
C VAL A 57 1.67 5.56 -0.58
N LEU A 58 2.41 5.47 -1.68
CA LEU A 58 3.86 5.31 -1.69
C LEU A 58 4.48 6.58 -2.29
N LEU A 59 5.36 7.21 -1.51
CA LEU A 59 6.16 8.36 -1.94
C LEU A 59 7.51 7.86 -2.46
N LEU A 60 7.87 8.26 -3.67
CA LEU A 60 9.14 7.92 -4.32
C LEU A 60 9.91 9.21 -4.57
N SER A 61 11.12 9.32 -4.02
CA SER A 61 12.03 10.42 -4.28
C SER A 61 13.10 9.99 -5.29
N GLY A 62 13.31 10.77 -6.36
CA GLY A 62 14.48 10.62 -7.22
C GLY A 62 14.40 9.56 -8.33
N GLY A 63 13.23 9.41 -8.96
CA GLY A 63 13.11 8.59 -10.17
C GLY A 63 13.92 9.12 -11.36
N ALA A 64 14.09 8.31 -12.41
CA ALA A 64 14.83 8.67 -13.64
C ALA A 64 14.28 9.91 -14.38
N LEU A 65 13.05 10.34 -14.06
CA LEU A 65 12.40 11.52 -14.61
C LEU A 65 12.57 12.78 -13.74
N GLY A 66 13.23 12.67 -12.59
CA GLY A 66 13.31 13.74 -11.58
C GLY A 66 11.98 13.99 -10.86
N GLY A 67 12.04 14.51 -9.64
CA GLY A 67 10.88 14.91 -8.84
C GLY A 67 10.38 13.87 -7.83
N GLU A 68 9.29 14.23 -7.14
CA GLU A 68 8.54 13.38 -6.22
C GLU A 68 7.39 12.70 -6.98
N HIS A 69 7.28 11.39 -6.85
CA HIS A 69 6.20 10.62 -7.43
C HIS A 69 5.37 9.96 -6.33
N VAL A 70 4.05 9.94 -6.52
CA VAL A 70 3.11 9.31 -5.60
C VAL A 70 2.40 8.17 -6.31
N LEU A 71 2.51 6.97 -5.77
CA LEU A 71 1.75 5.79 -6.21
C LEU A 71 0.66 5.46 -5.20
N ALA A 72 -0.48 5.03 -5.71
CA ALA A 72 -1.63 4.59 -4.93
C ALA A 72 -2.01 3.16 -5.30
N GLN A 73 -3.03 2.61 -4.62
CA GLN A 73 -3.49 1.23 -4.73
C GLN A 73 -2.45 0.21 -4.27
N SER A 74 -2.78 -0.55 -3.21
CA SER A 74 -1.84 -1.45 -2.56
C SER A 74 -1.23 -2.48 -3.51
N ARG A 75 -2.01 -3.03 -4.45
CA ARG A 75 -1.50 -4.03 -5.42
C ARG A 75 -0.60 -3.43 -6.49
N SER A 76 -0.90 -2.21 -6.95
CA SER A 76 -0.03 -1.49 -7.88
C SER A 76 1.32 -1.17 -7.24
N ILE A 77 1.31 -0.75 -5.97
CA ILE A 77 2.50 -0.51 -5.16
C ILE A 77 3.33 -1.81 -4.99
N GLU A 78 2.70 -2.92 -4.60
CA GLU A 78 3.35 -4.23 -4.46
C GLU A 78 4.04 -4.67 -5.75
N ARG A 79 3.34 -4.62 -6.89
CA ARG A 79 3.90 -4.99 -8.20
C ARG A 79 5.05 -4.08 -8.63
N TYR A 80 4.90 -2.77 -8.42
CA TYR A 80 5.95 -1.81 -8.74
C TYR A 80 7.23 -2.15 -8.00
N LEU A 81 7.16 -2.30 -6.67
CA LEU A 81 8.31 -2.63 -5.84
C LEU A 81 8.86 -4.03 -6.16
N ALA A 82 8.00 -5.04 -6.34
CA ALA A 82 8.45 -6.37 -6.72
C ALA A 82 9.26 -6.35 -8.03
N ARG A 83 8.85 -5.56 -9.03
CA ARG A 83 9.66 -5.36 -10.25
C ARG A 83 10.98 -4.65 -9.97
N GLN A 84 10.96 -3.57 -9.20
CA GLN A 84 12.19 -2.83 -8.86
C GLN A 84 13.21 -3.68 -8.07
N LEU A 85 12.73 -4.67 -7.31
CA LEU A 85 13.53 -5.53 -6.45
C LEU A 85 13.84 -6.89 -7.09
N GLY A 86 13.47 -7.13 -8.35
CA GLY A 86 13.73 -8.41 -9.04
C GLY A 86 12.93 -9.60 -8.52
N MET A 87 11.75 -9.36 -7.93
CA MET A 87 10.90 -10.37 -7.28
C MET A 87 9.71 -10.82 -8.12
N MET A 88 9.63 -10.41 -9.39
CA MET A 88 8.58 -10.86 -10.32
C MET A 88 9.02 -12.05 -11.20
N GLY A 89 10.26 -12.52 -11.07
CA GLY A 89 10.86 -13.50 -11.97
C GLY A 89 11.58 -12.86 -13.16
N ASP A 90 12.18 -13.71 -14.00
CA ASP A 90 13.12 -13.29 -15.04
C ASP A 90 12.45 -12.91 -16.36
N ASP A 91 11.18 -13.30 -16.55
CA ASP A 91 10.43 -13.12 -17.79
C ASP A 91 8.96 -12.79 -17.54
N GLU A 92 8.27 -12.31 -18.58
CA GLU A 92 6.89 -11.84 -18.48
C GLU A 92 5.89 -12.96 -18.15
N LEU A 93 6.14 -14.20 -18.59
CA LEU A 93 5.27 -15.33 -18.27
C LEU A 93 5.40 -15.69 -16.79
N THR A 94 6.63 -15.69 -16.25
CA THR A 94 6.85 -15.89 -14.81
C THR A 94 6.21 -14.75 -14.00
N ALA A 95 6.34 -13.50 -14.44
CA ALA A 95 5.69 -12.36 -13.81
C ALA A 95 4.16 -12.47 -13.81
N ALA A 96 3.58 -12.94 -14.91
CA ALA A 96 2.14 -13.17 -15.02
C ALA A 96 1.66 -14.27 -14.05
N HIS A 97 2.45 -15.33 -13.82
CA HIS A 97 2.12 -16.34 -12.82
C HIS A 97 2.13 -15.80 -11.39
N VAL A 98 3.13 -14.98 -11.04
CA VAL A 98 3.18 -14.28 -9.74
C VAL A 98 1.96 -13.38 -9.56
N ASP A 99 1.56 -12.69 -10.63
CA ASP A 99 0.41 -11.80 -10.62
C ASP A 99 -0.92 -12.54 -10.42
N ALA A 100 -1.12 -13.63 -11.18
CA ALA A 100 -2.30 -14.48 -11.07
C ALA A 100 -2.45 -15.04 -9.66
N PHE A 101 -1.37 -15.53 -9.05
CA PHE A 101 -1.38 -16.00 -7.67
C PHE A 101 -1.75 -14.89 -6.68
N THR A 102 -1.22 -13.68 -6.88
CA THR A 102 -1.51 -12.53 -6.02
C THR A 102 -2.99 -12.12 -6.06
N GLU A 103 -3.62 -12.15 -7.23
CA GLU A 103 -5.05 -11.87 -7.37
C GLU A 103 -5.92 -13.04 -6.84
N HIS A 104 -5.52 -14.30 -7.00
CA HIS A 104 -6.22 -15.42 -6.35
C HIS A 104 -6.28 -15.28 -4.82
N LEU A 105 -5.20 -14.84 -4.19
CA LEU A 105 -5.19 -14.56 -2.74
C LEU A 105 -6.13 -13.41 -2.37
N ARG A 106 -6.27 -12.42 -3.26
CA ARG A 106 -7.21 -11.32 -3.07
C ARG A 106 -8.65 -11.82 -3.13
N ASP A 107 -8.99 -12.59 -4.16
CA ASP A 107 -10.34 -13.15 -4.32
C ASP A 107 -10.72 -14.03 -3.13
N LEU A 108 -9.77 -14.85 -2.65
CA LEU A 108 -9.96 -15.67 -1.46
C LEU A 108 -10.22 -14.81 -0.22
N LYS A 109 -9.44 -13.75 -0.01
CA LYS A 109 -9.61 -12.82 1.11
C LYS A 109 -10.95 -12.09 1.04
N GLU A 110 -11.33 -11.58 -0.12
CA GLU A 110 -12.62 -10.91 -0.32
C GLU A 110 -13.78 -11.86 -0.06
N LYS A 111 -13.70 -13.11 -0.53
CA LYS A 111 -14.69 -14.16 -0.23
C LYS A 111 -14.76 -14.46 1.26
N TYR A 112 -13.62 -14.63 1.93
CA TYR A 112 -13.58 -14.87 3.37
C TYR A 112 -14.22 -13.72 4.16
N GLN A 113 -13.93 -12.47 3.80
CA GLN A 113 -14.51 -11.29 4.46
C GLN A 113 -16.02 -11.16 4.26
N LYS A 114 -16.57 -11.63 3.13
CA LYS A 114 -18.03 -11.62 2.88
C LYS A 114 -18.78 -12.71 3.66
N MET A 115 -18.09 -13.77 4.09
CA MET A 115 -18.70 -14.85 4.86
C MET A 115 -18.66 -14.64 6.38
N ARG A 116 -17.92 -13.62 6.85
CA ARG A 116 -17.82 -13.23 8.26
C ARG A 116 -18.69 -12.02 8.53
#